data_AF-D0NLX3-F1
#
_entry.id   AF-D0NLX3-F1
#
_cell.length_a   1.000
_cell.length_b   1.000
_cell.length_c   1.000
_cell.angle_alpha   90.00
_cell.angle_beta   90.00
_cell.angle_gamma   90.00
#
_symmetry.space_group_name_H-M   'P 1'
#
loop_
_entity.id
_entity.type
_entity.pdbx_description
1 polymer ?
#
loop_
_entity_poly.entity_id
_entity_poly.type
_entity_poly.pdbx_seq_one_letter_code
_entity_poly.pdbx_strand_id
1 'polypeptide(L)'
;MAGIPVPSPPLRRLEALVIKTQMESAMVELHARMDGTVNVYTMDHRGTGRSTLLDCAAAQATTTGSPWGSGIDTSEVPACAQALAKKYGNLSSFSMTSAAMDMATFISDYSNGADTIVYAVSYGTALVERLIHLDPPEVTGYVLDGVATSSGSSKAFEYFSTWDSDFGDVGDAFLALCETQSECSDRFVSNSLPVTLQNLITQFDNDPTSTCAALVSDVYSDMSFEPVSYTLRRALGSLLQSSNLRTLLPSVVYRLTRCASNDIAVLRHFFTTLINYLSWSSEDDAFDSSLLYYLIVFSEMWETPEPSIGEMVSRFTDTRVSNGGTYADVPLYCAFSKEKSPVCDQLDVGTYDSSGIIYERDEYWNKSATIPAQASVLLLSSKLDPHTPHKYAEYLLDALDGSKKALITFKYATHGALWTTPLDDEDDESETCGMKILVSYVSNNGDLNGLDQSCVDEVPALGLTPPLVYQYFFLSTSDSYDGDYDERLAKLVTGSSSSFAGAATPLSKGNTKYKAAFIAFLVLFLVTLALAVYFAFRWLKLKRENTRTRATDELPEDIEISTPPEIEAASPELTMAFCTQRPK
;
A
#
# COMPACT_ATOMS: atom_id res chain seq x y z
N MET A 1 -28.18 13.40 -57.48
CA MET A 1 -26.81 13.29 -56.95
C MET A 1 -26.92 13.43 -55.44
N ALA A 2 -27.08 12.30 -54.75
CA ALA A 2 -26.98 12.26 -53.30
C ALA A 2 -25.50 12.10 -52.96
N GLY A 3 -24.95 13.06 -52.21
CA GLY A 3 -23.55 13.02 -51.79
C GLY A 3 -23.31 11.80 -50.92
N ILE A 4 -22.31 11.01 -51.29
CA ILE A 4 -21.75 9.95 -50.46
C ILE A 4 -21.22 10.62 -49.18
N PRO A 5 -21.54 10.12 -47.97
CA PRO A 5 -20.93 10.63 -46.76
C PRO A 5 -19.44 10.34 -46.84
N VAL A 6 -18.62 11.40 -46.74
CA VAL A 6 -17.19 11.26 -46.51
C VAL A 6 -17.01 10.46 -45.22
N PRO A 7 -16.16 9.42 -45.17
CA PRO A 7 -15.87 8.74 -43.92
C PRO A 7 -15.33 9.78 -42.94
N SER A 8 -15.89 9.83 -41.74
CA SER A 8 -15.27 10.52 -40.61
C SER A 8 -13.79 10.13 -40.56
N PRO A 9 -12.86 11.06 -40.28
CA PRO A 9 -11.48 10.68 -40.03
C PRO A 9 -11.48 9.60 -38.94
N PRO A 10 -10.55 8.62 -38.96
CA PRO A 10 -10.47 7.65 -37.90
C PRO A 10 -10.39 8.43 -36.60
N LEU A 11 -11.35 8.19 -35.68
CA LEU A 11 -11.23 8.60 -34.29
C LEU A 11 -9.82 8.16 -33.87
N ARG A 12 -8.92 9.13 -33.65
CA ARG A 12 -7.61 8.83 -33.07
C ARG A 12 -7.92 8.19 -31.74
N ARG A 13 -7.76 6.87 -31.66
CA ARG A 13 -7.88 6.16 -30.40
C ARG A 13 -6.71 6.63 -29.57
N LEU A 14 -7.02 7.17 -28.42
CA LEU A 14 -6.06 7.54 -27.42
C LEU A 14 -6.37 6.65 -26.22
N GLU A 15 -5.33 6.02 -25.70
CA GLU A 15 -5.45 5.12 -24.56
C GLU A 15 -4.74 5.72 -23.35
N ALA A 16 -5.38 5.63 -22.19
CA ALA A 16 -4.78 6.01 -20.92
C ALA A 16 -4.60 4.75 -20.07
N LEU A 17 -3.36 4.44 -19.69
CA LEU A 17 -3.06 3.36 -18.73
C LEU A 17 -2.74 3.97 -17.37
N VAL A 18 -3.52 3.62 -16.35
CA VAL A 18 -3.39 4.12 -14.98
C VAL A 18 -2.84 3.01 -14.08
N ILE A 19 -1.85 3.31 -13.25
CA ILE A 19 -1.11 2.29 -12.48
C ILE A 19 -1.22 2.53 -10.99
N LYS A 20 -2.15 1.81 -10.36
CA LYS A 20 -2.25 1.43 -8.95
C LYS A 20 -3.51 0.57 -8.79
N THR A 21 -3.58 -0.30 -7.79
CA THR A 21 -4.87 -0.76 -7.26
C THR A 21 -5.67 0.47 -6.78
N GLN A 22 -7.00 0.47 -6.91
CA GLN A 22 -7.89 1.54 -6.41
C GLN A 22 -7.88 2.86 -7.23
N MET A 23 -7.74 2.77 -8.56
CA MET A 23 -7.76 3.93 -9.47
C MET A 23 -9.07 4.10 -10.23
N GLU A 24 -10.05 3.26 -9.96
CA GLU A 24 -11.29 3.15 -10.72
C GLU A 24 -12.08 4.47 -10.75
N SER A 25 -12.10 5.23 -9.65
CA SER A 25 -12.77 6.54 -9.60
C SER A 25 -12.14 7.53 -10.58
N ALA A 26 -10.82 7.66 -10.57
CA ALA A 26 -10.08 8.53 -11.47
C ALA A 26 -10.21 8.10 -12.94
N MET A 27 -10.24 6.79 -13.20
CA MET A 27 -10.45 6.26 -14.56
C MET A 27 -11.84 6.60 -15.10
N VAL A 28 -12.88 6.42 -14.28
CA VAL A 28 -14.26 6.76 -14.65
C VAL A 28 -14.39 8.25 -14.91
N GLU A 29 -13.78 9.07 -14.05
CA GLU A 29 -13.77 10.52 -14.20
C GLU A 29 -13.06 10.95 -15.49
N LEU A 30 -11.85 10.44 -15.75
CA LEU A 30 -11.10 10.74 -16.97
C LEU A 30 -11.90 10.35 -18.21
N HIS A 31 -12.46 9.13 -18.24
CA HIS A 31 -13.27 8.65 -19.37
C HIS A 31 -14.50 9.55 -19.61
N ALA A 32 -15.18 9.96 -18.53
CA ALA A 32 -16.34 10.84 -18.61
C ALA A 32 -15.97 12.24 -19.11
N ARG A 33 -14.88 12.83 -18.60
CA ARG A 33 -14.38 14.16 -19.01
C ARG A 33 -13.88 14.20 -20.46
N MET A 34 -13.46 13.05 -20.98
CA MET A 34 -13.07 12.87 -22.37
C MET A 34 -14.25 12.45 -23.27
N ASP A 35 -15.51 12.62 -22.84
CA ASP A 35 -16.73 12.28 -23.59
C ASP A 35 -16.76 10.82 -24.09
N GLY A 36 -16.10 9.91 -23.37
CA GLY A 36 -15.98 8.51 -23.73
C GLY A 36 -15.13 8.23 -24.98
N THR A 37 -14.33 9.21 -25.43
CA THR A 37 -13.49 9.10 -26.64
C THR A 37 -12.16 8.37 -26.43
N VAL A 38 -11.77 8.18 -25.17
CA VAL A 38 -10.53 7.47 -24.77
C VAL A 38 -10.86 6.14 -24.12
N ASN A 39 -10.06 5.11 -24.43
CA ASN A 39 -10.08 3.87 -23.66
C ASN A 39 -9.19 4.07 -22.42
N VAL A 40 -9.71 3.75 -21.24
CA VAL A 40 -8.92 3.82 -20.00
C VAL A 40 -8.74 2.40 -19.47
N TYR A 41 -7.48 2.01 -19.30
CA TYR A 41 -7.09 0.70 -18.79
C TYR A 41 -6.38 0.85 -17.45
N THR A 42 -6.46 -0.22 -16.65
CA THR A 42 -5.61 -0.44 -15.48
C THR A 42 -5.20 -1.91 -15.49
N MET A 43 -4.14 -2.24 -14.76
CA MET A 43 -3.72 -3.61 -14.56
C MET A 43 -3.18 -3.81 -13.16
N ASP A 44 -3.56 -4.93 -12.55
CA ASP A 44 -2.84 -5.46 -11.40
C ASP A 44 -1.53 -6.05 -11.94
N HIS A 45 -0.41 -5.36 -11.74
CA HIS A 45 0.87 -5.89 -12.20
C HIS A 45 1.23 -7.17 -11.44
N ARG A 46 2.15 -7.96 -12.01
CA ARG A 46 2.59 -9.22 -11.40
C ARG A 46 2.92 -9.04 -9.90
N GLY A 47 2.45 -9.97 -9.08
CA GLY A 47 2.62 -9.92 -7.62
C GLY A 47 1.49 -9.19 -6.87
N THR A 48 0.61 -8.46 -7.55
CA THR A 48 -0.47 -7.67 -6.92
C THR A 48 -1.86 -8.15 -7.30
N GLY A 49 -2.84 -7.76 -6.50
CA GLY A 49 -4.27 -7.86 -6.76
C GLY A 49 -4.75 -9.20 -7.31
N ARG A 50 -5.46 -9.13 -8.43
CA ARG A 50 -6.12 -10.26 -9.09
C ARG A 50 -5.18 -10.99 -10.07
N SER A 51 -3.95 -10.51 -10.22
CA SER A 51 -2.87 -11.22 -10.92
C SER A 51 -2.38 -12.39 -10.06
N THR A 52 -1.17 -12.88 -10.31
CA THR A 52 -0.53 -13.82 -9.37
C THR A 52 -0.07 -13.03 -8.15
N LEU A 53 -0.95 -12.88 -7.16
CA LEU A 53 -0.62 -12.25 -5.87
C LEU A 53 0.61 -12.95 -5.28
N LEU A 54 1.65 -12.17 -4.98
CA LEU A 54 2.85 -12.70 -4.35
C LEU A 54 2.58 -12.80 -2.85
N ASP A 55 2.39 -14.03 -2.38
CA ASP A 55 2.12 -14.32 -0.98
C ASP A 55 2.98 -15.48 -0.48
N CYS A 56 2.94 -15.69 0.83
CA CYS A 56 3.56 -16.83 1.50
C CYS A 56 2.52 -17.71 2.22
N ALA A 57 1.33 -17.85 1.64
CA ALA A 57 0.21 -18.60 2.23
C ALA A 57 0.56 -20.06 2.57
N ALA A 58 1.41 -20.72 1.77
CA ALA A 58 1.86 -22.09 2.02
C ALA A 58 2.70 -22.21 3.32
N ALA A 59 3.37 -21.14 3.73
CA ALA A 59 4.09 -21.04 5.00
C ALA A 59 3.19 -20.52 6.14
N GLN A 60 1.91 -20.24 5.87
CA GLN A 60 0.97 -19.55 6.75
C GLN A 60 1.38 -18.12 7.14
N ALA A 61 2.47 -17.61 6.56
CA ALA A 61 2.83 -16.20 6.65
C ALA A 61 1.86 -15.34 5.84
N THR A 62 1.66 -14.09 6.22
CA THR A 62 0.72 -13.15 5.57
C THR A 62 -0.75 -13.65 5.56
N THR A 63 -1.12 -14.55 6.48
CA THR A 63 -2.50 -15.06 6.62
C THR A 63 -3.15 -14.54 7.90
N THR A 64 -4.49 -14.59 8.01
CA THR A 64 -5.19 -14.21 9.25
C THR A 64 -4.77 -15.00 10.50
N GLY A 65 -4.07 -16.12 10.33
CA GLY A 65 -3.52 -16.93 11.43
C GLY A 65 -2.06 -16.62 11.78
N SER A 66 -1.40 -15.71 11.06
CA SER A 66 -0.01 -15.29 11.33
C SER A 66 0.04 -14.28 12.49
N PRO A 67 1.22 -14.06 13.12
CA PRO A 67 1.40 -13.06 14.17
C PRO A 67 1.05 -11.63 13.74
N TRP A 68 1.21 -11.28 12.45
CA TRP A 68 0.97 -9.94 11.90
C TRP A 68 -0.16 -9.88 10.85
N GLY A 69 -1.03 -10.89 10.79
CA GLY A 69 -2.08 -10.96 9.79
C GLY A 69 -1.54 -10.95 8.36
N SER A 70 -1.88 -9.94 7.57
CA SER A 70 -1.36 -9.75 6.20
C SER A 70 0.08 -9.22 6.13
N GLY A 71 0.67 -8.83 7.27
CA GLY A 71 2.10 -8.52 7.39
C GLY A 71 2.98 -9.77 7.46
N ILE A 72 4.29 -9.59 7.39
CA ILE A 72 5.28 -10.65 7.52
C ILE A 72 6.18 -10.39 8.73
N ASP A 73 6.18 -11.32 9.70
CA ASP A 73 7.11 -11.27 10.81
C ASP A 73 8.52 -11.66 10.36
N THR A 74 9.55 -11.13 11.03
CA THR A 74 10.94 -11.56 10.82
C THR A 74 11.12 -13.08 11.03
N SER A 75 10.40 -13.68 11.99
CA SER A 75 10.44 -15.13 12.26
C SER A 75 9.77 -16.00 11.19
N GLU A 76 8.92 -15.41 10.33
CA GLU A 76 8.23 -16.11 9.25
C GLU A 76 9.06 -16.19 7.96
N VAL A 77 10.08 -15.33 7.85
CA VAL A 77 10.94 -15.19 6.67
C VAL A 77 11.58 -16.52 6.24
N PRO A 78 12.17 -17.35 7.13
CA PRO A 78 12.82 -18.59 6.69
C PRO A 78 11.87 -19.57 5.98
N ALA A 79 10.66 -19.75 6.52
CA ALA A 79 9.66 -20.65 5.94
C ALA A 79 9.08 -20.07 4.62
N CYS A 80 8.84 -18.76 4.59
CA CYS A 80 8.41 -18.04 3.40
C CYS A 80 9.46 -18.13 2.27
N ALA A 81 10.73 -17.86 2.57
CA ALA A 81 11.84 -17.97 1.65
C ALA A 81 11.98 -19.37 1.04
N GLN A 82 11.83 -20.42 1.85
CA GLN A 82 11.85 -21.80 1.37
C GLN A 82 10.67 -22.08 0.42
N ALA A 83 9.46 -21.61 0.75
CA ALA A 83 8.28 -21.77 -0.09
C ALA A 83 8.42 -21.05 -1.44
N LEU A 84 8.92 -19.81 -1.42
CA LEU A 84 9.16 -19.01 -2.62
C LEU A 84 10.24 -19.60 -3.51
N ALA A 85 11.37 -20.04 -2.92
CA ALA A 85 12.44 -20.69 -3.67
C ALA A 85 11.95 -21.96 -4.40
N LYS A 86 11.05 -22.73 -3.76
CA LYS A 86 10.44 -23.92 -4.37
C LYS A 86 9.44 -23.59 -5.46
N LYS A 87 8.64 -22.52 -5.29
CA LYS A 87 7.53 -22.17 -6.20
C LYS A 87 8.01 -21.38 -7.42
N TYR A 88 8.84 -20.37 -7.20
CA TYR A 88 9.24 -19.39 -8.22
C TYR A 88 10.73 -19.44 -8.56
N GLY A 89 11.58 -19.91 -7.64
CA GLY A 89 13.02 -19.88 -7.83
C GLY A 89 13.55 -18.44 -7.80
N ASN A 90 13.90 -17.90 -8.96
CA ASN A 90 14.40 -16.52 -9.05
C ASN A 90 13.25 -15.50 -8.93
N LEU A 91 13.33 -14.64 -7.92
CA LEU A 91 12.34 -13.62 -7.62
C LEU A 91 12.44 -12.37 -8.51
N SER A 92 13.44 -12.27 -9.39
CA SER A 92 13.50 -11.20 -10.41
C SER A 92 12.31 -11.24 -11.37
N SER A 93 11.60 -12.37 -11.42
CA SER A 93 10.30 -12.48 -12.09
C SER A 93 9.25 -11.53 -11.52
N PHE A 94 9.43 -10.96 -10.31
CA PHE A 94 8.56 -9.97 -9.69
C PHE A 94 9.21 -8.58 -9.56
N SER A 95 10.33 -8.33 -10.25
CA SER A 95 11.01 -7.02 -10.20
C SER A 95 10.19 -5.90 -10.86
N MET A 96 10.58 -4.66 -10.58
CA MET A 96 10.02 -3.48 -11.26
C MET A 96 10.16 -3.59 -12.78
N THR A 97 11.32 -4.02 -13.27
CA THR A 97 11.56 -4.20 -14.72
C THR A 97 10.68 -5.28 -15.31
N SER A 98 10.50 -6.39 -14.61
CA SER A 98 9.58 -7.45 -15.02
C SER A 98 8.13 -6.93 -15.14
N ALA A 99 7.67 -6.12 -14.19
CA ALA A 99 6.36 -5.47 -14.26
C ALA A 99 6.27 -4.45 -15.41
N ALA A 100 7.31 -3.65 -15.66
CA ALA A 100 7.35 -2.72 -16.79
C ALA A 100 7.33 -3.45 -18.15
N MET A 101 7.97 -4.61 -18.27
CA MET A 101 7.90 -5.44 -19.47
C MET A 101 6.48 -5.98 -19.73
N ASP A 102 5.72 -6.33 -18.67
CA ASP A 102 4.31 -6.71 -18.84
C ASP A 102 3.50 -5.56 -19.39
N MET A 103 3.72 -4.35 -18.89
CA MET A 103 3.03 -3.16 -19.37
C MET A 103 3.36 -2.86 -20.82
N ALA A 104 4.63 -2.91 -21.21
CA ALA A 104 5.04 -2.72 -22.60
C ALA A 104 4.37 -3.76 -23.53
N THR A 105 4.32 -5.02 -23.08
CA THR A 105 3.64 -6.11 -23.81
C THR A 105 2.14 -5.83 -23.93
N PHE A 106 1.49 -5.45 -22.82
CA PHE A 106 0.06 -5.11 -22.81
C PHE A 106 -0.25 -3.96 -23.77
N ILE A 107 0.51 -2.87 -23.71
CA ILE A 107 0.33 -1.71 -24.59
C ILE A 107 0.47 -2.14 -26.06
N SER A 108 1.51 -2.91 -26.40
CA SER A 108 1.72 -3.35 -27.78
C SER A 108 0.61 -4.30 -28.28
N ASP A 109 0.14 -5.22 -27.44
CA ASP A 109 -0.88 -6.21 -27.80
C ASP A 109 -2.30 -5.62 -27.88
N TYR A 110 -2.63 -4.65 -27.01
CA TYR A 110 -4.02 -4.20 -26.82
C TYR A 110 -4.32 -2.78 -27.32
N SER A 111 -3.30 -1.93 -27.50
CA SER A 111 -3.52 -0.58 -28.03
C SER A 111 -3.97 -0.54 -29.49
N ASN A 112 -3.73 -1.62 -30.23
CA ASN A 112 -3.95 -1.68 -31.68
C ASN A 112 -3.20 -0.55 -32.43
N GLY A 113 -2.03 -0.14 -31.92
CA GLY A 113 -1.20 0.93 -32.49
C GLY A 113 -1.76 2.34 -32.25
N ALA A 114 -2.65 2.49 -31.26
CA ALA A 114 -3.11 3.78 -30.78
C ALA A 114 -2.02 4.50 -30.01
N ASP A 115 -2.01 5.84 -30.09
CA ASP A 115 -1.18 6.65 -29.22
C ASP A 115 -1.61 6.42 -27.76
N THR A 116 -0.67 6.16 -26.87
CA THR A 116 -0.92 5.79 -25.48
C THR A 116 -0.27 6.78 -24.53
N ILE A 117 -1.04 7.24 -23.54
CA ILE A 117 -0.56 8.02 -22.40
C ILE A 117 -0.53 7.11 -21.17
N VAL A 118 0.59 7.08 -20.46
CA VAL A 118 0.74 6.30 -19.24
C VAL A 118 0.73 7.23 -18.05
N TYR A 119 -0.22 7.06 -17.13
CA TYR A 119 -0.29 7.77 -15.87
C TYR A 119 0.12 6.84 -14.72
N ALA A 120 0.97 7.36 -13.84
CA ALA A 120 1.41 6.69 -12.64
C ALA A 120 1.34 7.62 -11.43
N VAL A 121 1.13 7.03 -10.25
CA VAL A 121 1.22 7.72 -8.97
C VAL A 121 2.10 6.96 -7.99
N SER A 122 2.85 7.67 -7.13
CA SER A 122 3.63 7.07 -6.04
C SER A 122 4.67 6.07 -6.55
N TYR A 123 4.82 4.89 -5.94
CA TYR A 123 5.63 3.77 -6.47
C TYR A 123 5.44 3.52 -7.98
N GLY A 124 4.22 3.72 -8.50
CA GLY A 124 3.93 3.59 -9.93
C GLY A 124 4.82 4.46 -10.80
N THR A 125 5.30 5.61 -10.32
CA THR A 125 6.16 6.50 -11.10
C THR A 125 7.56 5.93 -11.29
N ALA A 126 8.11 5.22 -10.28
CA ALA A 126 9.37 4.50 -10.40
C ALA A 126 9.23 3.28 -11.32
N LEU A 127 8.05 2.63 -11.33
CA LEU A 127 7.73 1.58 -12.29
C LEU A 127 7.62 2.12 -13.73
N VAL A 128 6.93 3.24 -13.94
CA VAL A 128 6.82 3.87 -15.26
C VAL A 128 8.15 4.44 -15.74
N GLU A 129 8.98 4.95 -14.85
CA GLU A 129 10.36 5.28 -15.18
C GLU A 129 11.09 4.07 -15.80
N ARG A 130 10.87 2.86 -15.26
CA ARG A 130 11.40 1.63 -15.86
C ARG A 130 10.78 1.33 -17.22
N LEU A 131 9.52 1.69 -17.47
CA LEU A 131 8.89 1.62 -18.79
C LEU A 131 9.50 2.62 -19.79
N ILE A 132 9.89 3.82 -19.35
CA ILE A 132 10.57 4.81 -20.21
C ILE A 132 11.87 4.21 -20.76
N HIS A 133 12.63 3.48 -19.93
CA HIS A 133 13.83 2.75 -20.38
C HIS A 133 13.55 1.70 -21.47
N LEU A 134 12.34 1.14 -21.52
CA LEU A 134 11.95 0.13 -22.51
C LEU A 134 11.50 0.73 -23.85
N ASP A 135 11.27 2.04 -23.92
CA ASP A 135 10.88 2.78 -25.14
C ASP A 135 9.77 2.09 -25.97
N PRO A 136 8.58 1.81 -25.38
CA PRO A 136 7.46 1.29 -26.15
C PRO A 136 7.03 2.32 -27.22
N PRO A 137 6.99 1.93 -28.51
CA PRO A 137 6.77 2.86 -29.61
C PRO A 137 5.38 3.50 -29.63
N GLU A 138 4.38 2.86 -29.02
CA GLU A 138 3.00 3.35 -28.92
C GLU A 138 2.82 4.44 -27.85
N VAL A 139 3.76 4.58 -26.91
CA VAL A 139 3.62 5.54 -25.81
C VAL A 139 4.09 6.92 -26.26
N THR A 140 3.17 7.89 -26.25
CA THR A 140 3.40 9.28 -26.67
C THR A 140 3.52 10.25 -25.48
N GLY A 141 3.22 9.79 -24.27
CA GLY A 141 3.33 10.61 -23.07
C GLY A 141 3.30 9.82 -21.77
N TYR A 142 4.01 10.34 -20.77
CA TYR A 142 4.08 9.80 -19.41
C TYR A 142 3.68 10.88 -18.41
N VAL A 143 2.75 10.60 -17.51
CA VAL A 143 2.37 11.48 -16.39
C VAL A 143 2.76 10.82 -15.08
N LEU A 144 3.64 11.46 -14.32
CA LEU A 144 4.18 10.95 -13.06
C LEU A 144 3.70 11.86 -11.91
N ASP A 145 2.72 11.42 -11.13
CA ASP A 145 2.11 12.19 -10.04
C ASP A 145 2.58 11.71 -8.66
N GLY A 146 3.04 12.60 -7.79
CA GLY A 146 3.60 12.19 -6.49
C GLY A 146 4.81 11.26 -6.71
N VAL A 147 5.90 11.87 -7.16
CA VAL A 147 7.01 11.17 -7.81
C VAL A 147 7.89 10.41 -6.80
N ALA A 148 7.86 9.08 -6.88
CA ALA A 148 8.96 8.21 -6.48
C ALA A 148 9.90 7.94 -7.68
N THR A 149 11.19 7.74 -7.42
CA THR A 149 12.21 7.55 -8.46
C THR A 149 13.23 6.49 -8.09
N SER A 150 13.64 5.71 -9.09
CA SER A 150 14.75 4.77 -9.03
C SER A 150 15.96 5.23 -9.84
N SER A 151 15.86 6.36 -10.55
CA SER A 151 17.04 7.10 -11.02
C SER A 151 17.63 7.90 -9.89
N GLY A 152 18.94 7.81 -9.77
CA GLY A 152 19.69 8.76 -8.98
C GLY A 152 21.09 9.03 -9.52
N SER A 153 21.75 9.96 -8.85
CA SER A 153 23.20 10.05 -8.84
C SER A 153 23.72 9.53 -7.50
N SER A 154 25.04 9.47 -7.30
CA SER A 154 25.62 9.10 -6.00
C SER A 154 25.23 10.02 -4.83
N LYS A 155 24.51 11.14 -5.08
CA LYS A 155 24.07 12.10 -4.05
C LYS A 155 22.56 12.34 -4.01
N ALA A 156 21.80 11.81 -4.96
CA ALA A 156 20.38 12.13 -5.15
C ALA A 156 19.65 10.87 -5.61
N PHE A 157 19.48 9.92 -4.69
CA PHE A 157 18.73 8.69 -4.88
C PHE A 157 17.70 8.58 -3.76
N GLU A 158 16.50 8.13 -4.07
CA GLU A 158 15.44 7.92 -3.08
C GLU A 158 15.62 6.58 -2.40
N TYR A 159 15.89 6.61 -1.09
CA TYR A 159 15.96 5.41 -0.27
C TYR A 159 14.77 5.38 0.68
N PHE A 160 14.10 4.24 0.75
CA PHE A 160 13.02 4.03 1.70
C PHE A 160 13.51 4.03 3.16
N SER A 161 14.78 3.69 3.40
CA SER A 161 15.42 3.81 4.71
C SER A 161 15.53 5.27 5.20
N THR A 162 15.37 6.28 4.33
CA THR A 162 15.34 7.71 4.72
C THR A 162 13.92 8.27 4.92
N TRP A 163 12.88 7.45 4.71
CA TRP A 163 11.46 7.84 4.75
C TRP A 163 11.10 8.75 5.93
N ASP A 164 11.51 8.38 7.15
CA ASP A 164 11.16 9.16 8.34
C ASP A 164 11.72 10.59 8.28
N SER A 165 12.98 10.77 7.89
CA SER A 165 13.58 12.09 7.74
C SER A 165 12.96 12.88 6.61
N ASP A 166 12.68 12.22 5.48
CA ASP A 166 12.08 12.86 4.30
C ASP A 166 10.65 13.32 4.58
N PHE A 167 9.87 12.51 5.31
CA PHE A 167 8.54 12.86 5.80
C PHE A 167 8.63 14.01 6.82
N GLY A 168 9.61 13.94 7.73
CA GLY A 168 9.86 14.95 8.75
C GLY A 168 10.17 16.34 8.18
N ASP A 169 10.95 16.41 7.09
CA ASP A 169 11.25 17.67 6.38
C ASP A 169 9.95 18.36 5.90
N VAL A 170 9.02 17.58 5.32
CA VAL A 170 7.72 18.09 4.86
C VAL A 170 6.84 18.47 6.06
N GLY A 171 6.90 17.69 7.13
CA GLY A 171 6.25 18.00 8.40
C GLY A 171 6.66 19.34 8.98
N ASP A 172 7.97 19.59 9.05
CA ASP A 172 8.52 20.87 9.53
C ASP A 172 8.11 22.03 8.63
N ALA A 173 8.12 21.83 7.31
CA ALA A 173 7.61 22.82 6.35
C ALA A 173 6.13 23.15 6.60
N PHE A 174 5.28 22.15 6.83
CA PHE A 174 3.87 22.36 7.16
C PHE A 174 3.69 23.10 8.49
N LEU A 175 4.37 22.67 9.56
CA LEU A 175 4.24 23.29 10.88
C LEU A 175 4.66 24.77 10.87
N ALA A 176 5.65 25.14 10.04
CA ALA A 176 6.09 26.53 9.87
C ALA A 176 5.01 27.43 9.25
N LEU A 177 4.08 26.88 8.44
CA LEU A 177 3.00 27.67 7.82
C LEU A 177 2.03 28.25 8.83
N CYS A 178 1.98 27.72 10.06
CA CYS A 178 1.18 28.28 11.15
C CYS A 178 1.47 29.77 11.38
N GLU A 179 2.73 30.20 11.25
CA GLU A 179 3.12 31.60 11.43
C GLU A 179 2.52 32.53 10.36
N THR A 180 2.14 31.98 9.20
CA THR A 180 1.56 32.75 8.09
C THR A 180 0.04 32.86 8.14
N GLN A 181 -0.61 32.12 9.05
CA GLN A 181 -2.06 32.00 9.14
C GLN A 181 -2.53 32.52 10.50
N SER A 182 -3.34 33.58 10.53
CA SER A 182 -3.76 34.23 11.79
C SER A 182 -4.53 33.28 12.71
N GLU A 183 -5.37 32.41 12.16
CA GLU A 183 -6.15 31.42 12.91
C GLU A 183 -5.27 30.42 13.68
N CYS A 184 -4.01 30.26 13.26
CA CYS A 184 -3.01 29.42 13.91
C CYS A 184 -2.03 30.27 14.74
N SER A 185 -1.37 31.26 14.14
CA SER A 185 -0.33 32.06 14.79
C SER A 185 -0.82 32.79 16.05
N ASP A 186 -2.07 33.25 16.09
CA ASP A 186 -2.67 33.89 17.27
C ASP A 186 -2.77 32.94 18.48
N ARG A 187 -2.71 31.62 18.26
CA ARG A 187 -2.72 30.58 19.30
C ARG A 187 -1.33 30.25 19.83
N PHE A 188 -0.27 30.66 19.13
CA PHE A 188 1.13 30.32 19.38
C PHE A 188 1.99 31.58 19.60
N VAL A 189 1.55 32.48 20.50
CA VAL A 189 2.18 33.80 20.72
C VAL A 189 3.55 33.71 21.40
N SER A 190 3.75 32.80 22.36
CA SER A 190 5.00 32.70 23.12
C SER A 190 6.08 31.90 22.40
N ASN A 191 5.68 30.83 21.72
CA ASN A 191 6.54 29.93 20.95
C ASN A 191 5.78 29.56 19.68
N SER A 192 6.47 29.48 18.55
CA SER A 192 5.86 28.99 17.32
C SER A 192 5.40 27.53 17.45
N LEU A 193 4.53 27.07 16.54
CA LEU A 193 4.03 25.70 16.54
C LEU A 193 5.16 24.65 16.52
N PRO A 194 6.21 24.74 15.66
CA PRO A 194 7.32 23.78 15.68
C PRO A 194 8.06 23.74 17.02
N VAL A 195 8.30 24.90 17.65
CA VAL A 195 8.97 24.99 18.95
C VAL A 195 8.09 24.40 20.06
N THR A 196 6.79 24.69 20.01
CA THR A 196 5.82 24.17 20.98
C THR A 196 5.72 22.65 20.91
N LEU A 197 5.64 22.08 19.70
CA LEU A 197 5.63 20.63 19.51
C LEU A 197 6.94 19.98 19.96
N GLN A 198 8.10 20.59 19.67
CA GLN A 198 9.38 20.07 20.16
C GLN A 198 9.44 20.04 21.70
N ASN A 199 8.99 21.09 22.35
CA ASN A 199 8.92 21.15 23.81
C ASN A 199 7.98 20.09 24.39
N LEU A 200 6.84 19.86 23.75
CA LEU A 200 5.88 18.82 24.14
C LEU A 200 6.49 17.42 24.01
N ILE A 201 7.18 17.13 22.90
CA ILE A 201 7.91 15.88 22.69
C ILE A 201 8.93 15.66 23.81
N THR A 202 9.78 16.66 24.07
CA THR A 202 10.79 16.60 25.15
C THR A 202 10.14 16.46 26.53
N GLN A 203 8.97 17.05 26.76
CA GLN A 203 8.21 16.86 27.99
C GLN A 203 7.73 15.42 28.14
N PHE A 204 7.19 14.81 27.08
CA PHE A 204 6.71 13.43 27.11
C PHE A 204 7.85 12.43 27.34
N ASP A 205 9.03 12.69 26.78
CA ASP A 205 10.23 11.86 27.01
C ASP A 205 10.75 11.97 28.45
N ASN A 206 10.70 13.16 29.05
CA ASN A 206 11.20 13.40 30.41
C ASN A 206 10.19 13.03 31.51
N ASP A 207 8.89 13.14 31.25
CA ASP A 207 7.80 12.80 32.16
C ASP A 207 6.67 12.03 31.44
N PRO A 208 6.89 10.73 31.17
CA PRO A 208 5.90 9.88 30.49
C PRO A 208 4.65 9.62 31.34
N THR A 209 4.68 10.00 32.63
CA THR A 209 3.55 9.86 33.57
C THR A 209 2.72 11.13 33.72
N SER A 210 3.11 12.23 33.07
CA SER A 210 2.31 13.45 33.02
C SER A 210 0.91 13.16 32.49
N THR A 211 -0.10 13.94 32.90
CA THR A 211 -1.51 13.64 32.64
C THR A 211 -1.82 13.38 31.16
N CYS A 212 -1.29 14.21 30.24
CA CYS A 212 -1.52 14.03 28.81
C CYS A 212 -0.63 12.93 28.19
N ALA A 213 0.61 12.72 28.67
CA ALA A 213 1.43 11.60 28.22
C ALA A 213 0.79 10.25 28.62
N ALA A 214 0.32 10.15 29.86
CA ALA A 214 -0.41 8.99 30.37
C ALA A 214 -1.71 8.75 29.60
N LEU A 215 -2.44 9.81 29.21
CA LEU A 215 -3.63 9.69 28.36
C LEU A 215 -3.29 9.09 26.99
N VAL A 216 -2.25 9.58 26.32
CA VAL A 216 -1.83 9.02 25.02
C VAL A 216 -1.38 7.57 25.18
N SER A 217 -0.58 7.27 26.21
CA SER A 217 -0.14 5.90 26.51
C SER A 217 -1.30 4.94 26.77
N ASP A 218 -2.30 5.35 27.55
CA ASP A 218 -3.50 4.56 27.87
C ASP A 218 -4.33 4.21 26.64
N VAL A 219 -4.45 5.13 25.69
CA VAL A 219 -5.19 4.91 24.44
C VAL A 219 -4.43 3.98 23.47
N TYR A 220 -3.10 3.97 23.53
CA TYR A 220 -2.22 3.11 22.71
C TYR A 220 -1.57 1.99 23.53
N SER A 221 -2.32 1.35 24.43
CA SER A 221 -1.79 0.34 25.36
C SER A 221 -1.07 -0.83 24.69
N ASP A 222 -1.44 -1.16 23.45
CA ASP A 222 -0.82 -2.24 22.67
C ASP A 222 0.60 -1.88 22.17
N MET A 223 0.99 -0.61 22.27
CA MET A 223 2.31 -0.08 21.87
C MET A 223 3.17 0.30 23.10
N SER A 224 2.88 -0.28 24.28
CA SER A 224 3.47 0.13 25.57
C SER A 224 4.99 0.02 25.70
N PHE A 225 5.67 -0.57 24.71
CA PHE A 225 7.13 -0.76 24.71
C PHE A 225 7.90 0.46 24.19
N GLU A 226 7.23 1.35 23.46
CA GLU A 226 7.87 2.53 22.88
C GLU A 226 7.60 3.80 23.70
N PRO A 227 8.50 4.80 23.67
CA PRO A 227 8.24 6.09 24.28
C PRO A 227 6.95 6.73 23.77
N VAL A 228 6.18 7.39 24.64
CA VAL A 228 4.91 8.04 24.26
C VAL A 228 5.11 9.08 23.15
N SER A 229 6.28 9.71 23.09
CA SER A 229 6.62 10.66 22.04
C SER A 229 6.70 10.02 20.64
N TYR A 230 6.93 8.71 20.52
CA TYR A 230 6.93 8.00 19.25
C TYR A 230 5.50 7.85 18.73
N THR A 231 4.59 7.48 19.63
CA THR A 231 3.15 7.44 19.35
C THR A 231 2.62 8.81 18.96
N LEU A 232 3.04 9.87 19.66
CA LEU A 232 2.68 11.24 19.30
C LEU A 232 3.14 11.58 17.88
N ARG A 233 4.41 11.34 17.53
CA ARG A 233 4.94 11.57 16.17
C ARG A 233 4.09 10.89 15.10
N ARG A 234 3.77 9.60 15.28
CA ARG A 234 2.93 8.81 14.35
C ARG A 234 1.50 9.30 14.26
N ALA A 235 0.86 9.64 15.38
CA ALA A 235 -0.47 10.20 15.38
C ALA A 235 -0.52 11.52 14.60
N LEU A 236 0.45 12.42 14.83
CA LEU A 236 0.55 13.69 14.11
C LEU A 236 0.92 13.49 12.63
N GLY A 237 1.81 12.55 12.32
CA GLY A 237 2.14 12.14 10.95
C GLY A 237 0.95 11.55 10.21
N SER A 238 0.04 10.84 10.88
CA SER A 238 -1.20 10.35 10.29
C SER A 238 -2.12 11.48 9.81
N LEU A 239 -2.16 12.59 10.55
CA LEU A 239 -2.95 13.77 10.16
C LEU A 239 -2.36 14.47 8.94
N LEU A 240 -1.02 14.59 8.87
CA LEU A 240 -0.33 15.34 7.81
C LEU A 240 -0.66 14.85 6.40
N GLN A 241 -0.96 13.56 6.25
CA GLN A 241 -1.21 12.90 4.97
C GLN A 241 -2.52 13.32 4.30
N SER A 242 -3.49 13.86 5.04
CA SER A 242 -4.78 14.28 4.51
C SER A 242 -4.94 15.79 4.55
N SER A 243 -5.42 16.36 3.44
CA SER A 243 -5.66 17.80 3.32
C SER A 243 -6.60 18.35 4.40
N ASN A 244 -7.60 17.55 4.80
CA ASN A 244 -8.55 17.91 5.85
C ASN A 244 -8.01 17.61 7.26
N LEU A 245 -7.41 16.44 7.49
CA LEU A 245 -6.95 16.06 8.84
C LEU A 245 -5.78 16.91 9.34
N ARG A 246 -4.87 17.31 8.45
CA ARG A 246 -3.69 18.10 8.84
C ARG A 246 -4.06 19.47 9.44
N THR A 247 -5.26 19.99 9.18
CA THR A 247 -5.76 21.21 9.83
C THR A 247 -5.94 21.04 11.35
N LEU A 248 -6.09 19.80 11.85
CA LEU A 248 -6.23 19.51 13.27
C LEU A 248 -4.89 19.55 14.03
N LEU A 249 -3.75 19.41 13.33
CA LEU A 249 -2.40 19.37 13.92
C LEU A 249 -2.16 20.50 14.93
N PRO A 250 -2.36 21.79 14.59
CA PRO A 250 -2.08 22.87 15.53
C PRO A 250 -2.98 22.81 16.77
N SER A 251 -4.26 22.49 16.59
CA SER A 251 -5.22 22.42 17.69
C SER A 251 -4.93 21.28 18.67
N VAL A 252 -4.52 20.12 18.16
CA VAL A 252 -4.13 18.96 18.97
C VAL A 252 -2.87 19.27 19.77
N VAL A 253 -1.84 19.86 19.13
CA VAL A 253 -0.61 20.29 19.81
C VAL A 253 -0.92 21.33 20.88
N TYR A 254 -1.74 22.34 20.57
CA TYR A 254 -2.15 23.37 21.52
C TYR A 254 -2.79 22.78 22.78
N ARG A 255 -3.76 21.87 22.61
CA ARG A 255 -4.46 21.22 23.72
C ARG A 255 -3.55 20.29 24.53
N LEU A 256 -2.65 19.56 23.87
CA LEU A 256 -1.68 18.70 24.56
C LEU A 256 -0.69 19.51 25.39
N THR A 257 -0.23 20.65 24.88
CA THR A 257 0.66 21.57 25.62
C THR A 257 -0.07 22.23 26.79
N ARG A 258 -1.32 22.66 26.60
CA ARG A 258 -2.13 23.25 27.68
C ARG A 258 -2.49 22.21 28.75
N CYS A 259 -2.87 21.01 28.32
CA CYS A 259 -3.28 19.87 29.14
C CYS A 259 -4.23 20.25 30.29
N ALA A 260 -5.20 21.14 30.03
CA ALA A 260 -6.14 21.57 31.06
C ALA A 260 -7.22 20.50 31.27
N SER A 261 -7.96 20.59 32.37
CA SER A 261 -9.02 19.62 32.72
C SER A 261 -10.10 19.47 31.64
N ASN A 262 -10.38 20.53 30.87
CA ASN A 262 -11.33 20.50 29.76
C ASN A 262 -10.74 19.90 28.47
N ASP A 263 -9.41 19.83 28.33
CA ASP A 263 -8.74 19.18 27.19
C ASP A 263 -8.80 17.66 27.27
N ILE A 264 -8.80 17.11 28.49
CA ILE A 264 -8.68 15.65 28.72
C ILE A 264 -9.76 14.85 27.98
N ALA A 265 -11.03 15.31 28.01
CA ALA A 265 -12.12 14.61 27.34
C ALA A 265 -12.01 14.72 25.80
N VAL A 266 -11.64 15.90 25.28
CA VAL A 266 -11.43 16.15 23.85
C VAL A 266 -10.28 15.31 23.32
N LEU A 267 -9.12 15.33 23.99
CA LEU A 267 -7.93 14.58 23.59
C LEU A 267 -8.16 13.07 23.64
N ARG A 268 -8.85 12.57 24.68
CA ARG A 268 -9.20 11.15 24.77
C ARG A 268 -10.09 10.72 23.61
N HIS A 269 -11.12 11.52 23.30
CA HIS A 269 -11.99 11.28 22.15
C HIS A 269 -11.19 11.31 20.84
N PHE A 270 -10.29 12.28 20.67
CA PHE A 270 -9.42 12.41 19.50
C PHE A 270 -8.57 11.18 19.26
N PHE A 271 -7.73 10.76 20.22
CA PHE A 271 -6.84 9.62 20.01
C PHE A 271 -7.62 8.31 19.85
N THR A 272 -8.71 8.12 20.59
CA THR A 272 -9.57 6.94 20.43
C THR A 272 -10.20 6.88 19.04
N THR A 273 -10.71 8.02 18.55
CA THR A 273 -11.32 8.12 17.23
C THR A 273 -10.28 7.94 16.12
N LEU A 274 -9.08 8.50 16.31
CA LEU A 274 -7.98 8.37 15.36
C LEU A 274 -7.52 6.91 15.23
N ILE A 275 -7.30 6.19 16.34
CA ILE A 275 -6.95 4.76 16.28
C ILE A 275 -8.03 3.97 15.56
N ASN A 276 -9.30 4.19 15.90
CA ASN A 276 -10.41 3.49 15.25
C ASN A 276 -10.45 3.78 13.75
N TYR A 277 -10.28 5.05 13.36
CA TYR A 277 -10.22 5.48 11.96
C TYR A 277 -9.06 4.80 11.21
N LEU A 278 -7.87 4.78 11.80
CA LEU A 278 -6.68 4.15 11.21
C LEU A 278 -6.74 2.62 11.18
N SER A 279 -7.59 2.00 12.01
CA SER A 279 -7.82 0.54 12.02
C SER A 279 -8.84 0.06 10.98
N TRP A 280 -9.49 0.99 10.28
CA TRP A 280 -10.45 0.60 9.25
C TRP A 280 -9.74 -0.03 8.07
N SER A 281 -10.14 -1.26 7.75
CA SER A 281 -9.71 -1.93 6.53
C SER A 281 -10.73 -1.75 5.42
N SER A 282 -10.23 -1.73 4.19
CA SER A 282 -11.05 -1.79 2.97
C SER A 282 -11.09 -3.21 2.42
N GLU A 283 -12.06 -3.51 1.55
CA GLU A 283 -12.03 -4.76 0.79
C GLU A 283 -10.82 -4.81 -0.17
N ASP A 284 -10.29 -3.65 -0.55
CA ASP A 284 -9.15 -3.55 -1.44
C ASP A 284 -7.82 -3.91 -0.78
N ASP A 285 -7.73 -3.84 0.56
CA ASP A 285 -6.55 -4.28 1.31
C ASP A 285 -6.24 -5.76 1.08
N ALA A 286 -7.25 -6.56 0.68
CA ALA A 286 -7.06 -7.97 0.33
C ALA A 286 -6.30 -8.19 -0.98
N PHE A 287 -6.16 -7.13 -1.79
CA PHE A 287 -5.45 -7.15 -3.08
C PHE A 287 -4.01 -6.62 -2.97
N ASP A 288 -3.63 -6.07 -1.82
CA ASP A 288 -2.28 -5.59 -1.58
C ASP A 288 -1.33 -6.74 -1.17
N SER A 289 -0.08 -6.67 -1.61
CA SER A 289 0.96 -7.64 -1.26
C SER A 289 2.08 -6.97 -0.46
N SER A 290 2.03 -7.12 0.86
CA SER A 290 3.12 -6.73 1.77
C SER A 290 4.44 -7.40 1.39
N LEU A 291 4.38 -8.65 0.93
CA LEU A 291 5.55 -9.41 0.52
C LEU A 291 6.20 -8.84 -0.75
N LEU A 292 5.40 -8.46 -1.75
CA LEU A 292 5.91 -7.80 -2.95
C LEU A 292 6.49 -6.43 -2.64
N TYR A 293 5.79 -5.66 -1.79
CA TYR A 293 6.26 -4.37 -1.30
C TYR A 293 7.68 -4.48 -0.72
N TYR A 294 7.89 -5.37 0.25
CA TYR A 294 9.20 -5.56 0.86
C TYR A 294 10.23 -6.18 -0.09
N LEU A 295 9.82 -7.09 -0.98
CA LEU A 295 10.70 -7.65 -2.01
C LEU A 295 11.29 -6.53 -2.88
N ILE A 296 10.47 -5.58 -3.33
CA ILE A 296 10.90 -4.46 -4.17
C ILE A 296 11.73 -3.46 -3.36
N VAL A 297 11.20 -3.00 -2.21
CA VAL A 297 11.87 -2.00 -1.37
C VAL A 297 13.26 -2.48 -0.96
N PHE A 298 13.39 -3.71 -0.45
CA PHE A 298 14.67 -4.23 -0.01
C PHE A 298 15.64 -4.57 -1.15
N SER A 299 15.14 -4.86 -2.35
CA SER A 299 16.00 -5.13 -3.52
C SER A 299 16.51 -3.84 -4.17
N GLU A 300 15.67 -2.81 -4.29
CA GLU A 300 15.95 -1.64 -5.14
C GLU A 300 16.00 -0.29 -4.39
N MET A 301 15.31 -0.14 -3.26
CA MET A 301 15.09 1.16 -2.61
C MET A 301 15.63 1.22 -1.18
N TRP A 302 16.37 0.21 -0.73
CA TRP A 302 16.98 0.18 0.60
C TRP A 302 18.50 0.43 0.54
N GLU A 303 19.03 1.15 1.51
CA GLU A 303 20.47 1.41 1.60
C GLU A 303 21.24 0.11 1.86
N THR A 304 22.28 -0.12 1.07
CA THR A 304 23.16 -1.31 1.19
C THR A 304 24.61 -0.81 1.18
N PRO A 305 25.42 -1.07 2.23
CA PRO A 305 25.08 -1.83 3.44
C PRO A 305 24.09 -1.11 4.35
N GLU A 306 23.40 -1.88 5.19
CA GLU A 306 22.46 -1.40 6.22
C GLU A 306 23.10 -0.30 7.10
N PRO A 307 22.46 0.89 7.22
CA PRO A 307 22.83 1.90 8.20
C PRO A 307 22.79 1.36 9.63
N SER A 308 23.46 2.03 10.57
CA SER A 308 23.41 1.57 11.97
C SER A 308 21.99 1.69 12.54
N ILE A 309 21.58 0.76 13.42
CA ILE A 309 20.29 0.86 14.13
C ILE A 309 20.12 2.22 14.83
N GLY A 310 21.20 2.76 15.40
CA GLY A 310 21.18 4.08 16.03
C GLY A 310 20.88 5.22 15.05
N GLU A 311 21.40 5.14 13.83
CA GLU A 311 21.11 6.09 12.76
C GLU A 311 19.66 5.96 12.27
N MET A 312 19.17 4.74 12.09
CA MET A 312 17.77 4.50 11.70
C MET A 312 16.80 5.04 12.76
N VAL A 313 17.11 4.82 14.05
CA VAL A 313 16.32 5.41 15.15
C VAL A 313 16.42 6.93 15.15
N SER A 314 17.60 7.53 14.94
CA SER A 314 17.74 8.98 14.92
C SER A 314 16.96 9.64 13.79
N ARG A 315 16.94 9.01 12.59
CA ARG A 315 16.14 9.48 11.45
C ARG A 315 14.66 9.64 11.78
N PHE A 316 14.12 8.81 12.68
CA PHE A 316 12.78 8.96 13.22
C PHE A 316 12.71 9.96 14.37
N THR A 317 13.57 9.84 15.40
CA THR A 317 13.45 10.64 16.62
C THR A 317 13.78 12.12 16.45
N ASP A 318 14.60 12.44 15.45
CA ASP A 318 15.02 13.81 15.13
C ASP A 318 13.90 14.61 14.43
N THR A 319 12.82 13.94 14.02
CA THR A 319 11.64 14.56 13.42
C THR A 319 10.62 14.96 14.49
N ARG A 320 9.80 15.97 14.18
CA ARG A 320 8.63 16.34 15.00
C ARG A 320 7.38 15.55 14.64
N VAL A 321 7.27 15.13 13.38
CA VAL A 321 6.17 14.33 12.85
C VAL A 321 6.73 13.34 11.83
N SER A 322 6.30 12.08 11.94
CA SER A 322 6.52 11.05 10.94
C SER A 322 5.42 10.00 11.08
N ASN A 323 4.90 9.48 9.97
CA ASN A 323 3.96 8.34 10.01
C ASN A 323 4.66 6.98 10.09
N GLY A 324 6.00 6.96 10.03
CA GLY A 324 6.81 5.76 9.91
C GLY A 324 7.33 5.23 11.25
N GLY A 325 8.63 4.95 11.27
CA GLY A 325 9.29 4.02 12.17
C GLY A 325 10.10 2.97 11.40
N THR A 326 10.76 3.37 10.30
CA THR A 326 11.47 2.44 9.39
C THR A 326 12.63 1.71 10.07
N TYR A 327 13.10 2.20 11.22
CA TYR A 327 14.03 1.45 12.07
C TYR A 327 13.49 0.08 12.48
N ALA A 328 12.17 -0.10 12.53
CA ALA A 328 11.54 -1.38 12.86
C ALA A 328 11.64 -2.40 11.72
N ASP A 329 11.88 -1.96 10.48
CA ASP A 329 12.03 -2.82 9.32
C ASP A 329 13.45 -3.42 9.20
N VAL A 330 14.44 -2.94 9.97
CA VAL A 330 15.84 -3.38 9.88
C VAL A 330 16.02 -4.90 10.06
N PRO A 331 15.42 -5.55 11.09
CA PRO A 331 15.48 -7.01 11.20
C PRO A 331 14.85 -7.72 10.01
N LEU A 332 13.75 -7.18 9.47
CA LEU A 332 13.08 -7.75 8.32
C LEU A 332 13.95 -7.64 7.07
N TYR A 333 14.58 -6.48 6.82
CA TYR A 333 15.55 -6.28 5.76
C TYR A 333 16.69 -7.30 5.86
N CYS A 334 17.31 -7.43 7.03
CA CYS A 334 18.42 -8.37 7.23
C CYS A 334 18.01 -9.84 7.01
N ALA A 335 16.78 -10.20 7.39
CA ALA A 335 16.25 -11.54 7.15
C ALA A 335 15.95 -11.78 5.67
N PHE A 336 15.38 -10.80 4.96
CA PHE A 336 15.09 -10.87 3.53
C PHE A 336 16.36 -10.92 2.69
N SER A 337 17.27 -9.96 2.88
CA SER A 337 18.47 -9.79 2.06
C SER A 337 19.57 -10.79 2.38
N LYS A 338 19.63 -11.27 3.63
CA LYS A 338 20.76 -12.04 4.17
C LYS A 338 22.10 -11.29 4.01
N GLU A 339 22.06 -9.95 3.97
CA GLU A 339 23.22 -9.08 3.81
C GLU A 339 24.30 -9.40 4.84
N LYS A 340 25.58 -9.31 4.42
CA LYS A 340 26.76 -9.53 5.27
C LYS A 340 27.36 -8.21 5.74
N SER A 341 26.60 -7.50 6.58
CA SER A 341 27.05 -6.28 7.27
C SER A 341 27.10 -6.49 8.78
N PRO A 342 27.86 -5.66 9.52
CA PRO A 342 27.92 -5.77 10.97
C PRO A 342 26.55 -5.71 11.67
N VAL A 343 25.61 -4.93 11.12
CA VAL A 343 24.25 -4.81 11.67
C VAL A 343 23.47 -6.11 11.49
N CYS A 344 23.44 -6.64 10.26
CA CYS A 344 22.72 -7.88 9.98
C CYS A 344 23.36 -9.11 10.63
N ASP A 345 24.69 -9.17 10.72
CA ASP A 345 25.41 -10.23 11.42
C ASP A 345 25.15 -10.19 12.95
N GLN A 346 24.95 -8.99 13.53
CA GLN A 346 24.59 -8.86 14.95
C GLN A 346 23.15 -9.34 15.24
N LEU A 347 22.22 -9.09 14.31
CA LEU A 347 20.82 -9.50 14.47
C LEU A 347 20.63 -11.02 14.26
N ASP A 348 21.48 -11.66 13.47
CA ASP A 348 21.48 -13.12 13.23
C ASP A 348 20.12 -13.68 12.76
N VAL A 349 19.39 -12.89 11.98
CA VAL A 349 18.06 -13.26 11.43
C VAL A 349 18.14 -13.77 9.98
N GLY A 350 19.28 -13.57 9.32
CA GLY A 350 19.56 -14.03 7.96
C GLY A 350 20.18 -15.44 7.87
N THR A 351 20.27 -16.18 8.98
CA THR A 351 20.93 -17.49 9.07
C THR A 351 19.95 -18.64 8.91
N TYR A 352 19.46 -18.85 7.68
CA TYR A 352 18.63 -19.98 7.29
C TYR A 352 19.07 -20.58 5.94
N ASP A 353 18.66 -21.82 5.64
CA ASP A 353 19.19 -22.60 4.52
C ASP A 353 18.76 -22.10 3.12
N SER A 354 17.54 -21.56 2.98
CA SER A 354 17.03 -21.07 1.69
C SER A 354 17.69 -19.75 1.25
N SER A 355 17.57 -19.43 -0.04
CA SER A 355 17.96 -18.11 -0.58
C SER A 355 17.17 -16.98 0.07
N GLY A 356 17.72 -15.77 0.06
CA GLY A 356 17.03 -14.56 0.51
C GLY A 356 15.79 -14.24 -0.32
N ILE A 357 14.87 -13.45 0.25
CA ILE A 357 13.69 -12.92 -0.42
C ILE A 357 14.06 -11.56 -1.05
N ILE A 358 15.00 -11.60 -2.00
CA ILE A 358 15.48 -10.45 -2.75
C ILE A 358 15.74 -10.85 -4.21
N TYR A 359 15.87 -9.87 -5.10
CA TYR A 359 16.36 -10.09 -6.45
C TYR A 359 17.52 -9.15 -6.79
N GLU A 360 18.35 -9.57 -7.74
CA GLU A 360 19.50 -8.78 -8.20
C GLU A 360 19.05 -7.54 -8.97
N ARG A 361 19.69 -6.40 -8.70
CA ARG A 361 19.50 -5.15 -9.44
C ARG A 361 19.97 -5.34 -10.88
N ASP A 362 19.14 -4.93 -11.83
CA ASP A 362 19.47 -5.03 -13.25
C ASP A 362 20.14 -3.77 -13.80
N GLU A 363 20.35 -3.75 -15.13
CA GLU A 363 21.06 -2.66 -15.80
C GLU A 363 20.36 -1.31 -15.75
N TYR A 364 19.07 -1.26 -15.40
CA TYR A 364 18.27 -0.03 -15.33
C TYR A 364 18.24 0.59 -13.94
N TRP A 365 18.63 -0.15 -12.90
CA TRP A 365 18.64 0.37 -11.53
C TRP A 365 19.65 1.53 -11.39
N ASN A 366 19.20 2.64 -10.80
CA ASN A 366 20.02 3.84 -10.60
C ASN A 366 20.61 4.38 -11.91
N LYS A 367 19.79 4.37 -12.98
CA LYS A 367 20.12 4.91 -14.30
C LYS A 367 19.06 5.89 -14.78
N SER A 368 19.53 7.06 -15.19
CA SER A 368 18.76 8.01 -15.99
C SER A 368 18.13 7.35 -17.23
N ALA A 369 16.81 7.47 -17.37
CA ALA A 369 16.12 7.09 -18.58
C ALA A 369 16.27 8.17 -19.67
N THR A 370 16.42 7.74 -20.93
CA THR A 370 16.33 8.64 -22.09
C THR A 370 14.87 8.75 -22.51
N ILE A 371 14.33 9.97 -22.59
CA ILE A 371 12.97 10.22 -23.04
C ILE A 371 12.87 9.82 -24.52
N PRO A 372 11.97 8.89 -24.88
CA PRO A 372 11.75 8.50 -26.26
C PRO A 372 11.46 9.68 -27.19
N ALA A 373 11.92 9.59 -28.44
CA ALA A 373 11.78 10.69 -29.40
C ALA A 373 10.31 11.05 -29.70
N GLN A 374 9.41 10.07 -29.63
CA GLN A 374 7.97 10.20 -29.81
C GLN A 374 7.22 10.68 -28.56
N ALA A 375 7.83 10.57 -27.39
CA ALA A 375 7.15 10.80 -26.11
C ALA A 375 7.53 12.12 -25.44
N SER A 376 6.77 12.49 -24.41
CA SER A 376 7.14 13.50 -23.43
C SER A 376 6.87 13.00 -22.01
N VAL A 377 7.42 13.69 -20.99
CA VAL A 377 7.21 13.35 -19.58
C VAL A 377 6.67 14.57 -18.82
N LEU A 378 5.52 14.43 -18.18
CA LEU A 378 4.94 15.43 -17.29
C LEU A 378 5.02 14.93 -15.86
N LEU A 379 5.71 15.66 -14.99
CA LEU A 379 5.77 15.40 -13.57
C LEU A 379 4.79 16.32 -12.84
N LEU A 380 3.98 15.76 -11.94
CA LEU A 380 3.11 16.49 -11.03
C LEU A 380 3.61 16.23 -9.60
N SER A 381 3.80 17.30 -8.84
CA SER A 381 4.30 17.17 -7.47
C SER A 381 3.86 18.34 -6.61
N SER A 382 3.89 18.15 -5.29
CA SER A 382 3.54 19.18 -4.32
C SER A 382 4.64 19.37 -3.27
N LYS A 383 4.84 20.61 -2.84
CA LYS A 383 5.78 20.95 -1.76
C LYS A 383 5.37 20.39 -0.40
N LEU A 384 4.10 20.02 -0.23
CA LEU A 384 3.54 19.43 0.99
C LEU A 384 3.08 17.98 0.82
N ASP A 385 3.62 17.26 -0.16
CA ASP A 385 3.45 15.80 -0.25
C ASP A 385 4.44 15.11 0.69
N PRO A 386 3.97 14.48 1.79
CA PRO A 386 4.87 13.86 2.75
C PRO A 386 5.27 12.42 2.38
N HIS A 387 4.63 11.80 1.38
CA HIS A 387 4.95 10.44 0.92
C HIS A 387 6.03 10.45 -0.15
N THR A 388 5.93 11.38 -1.09
CA THR A 388 6.90 11.58 -2.17
C THR A 388 7.33 13.04 -2.19
N PRO A 389 8.25 13.44 -1.29
CA PRO A 389 8.67 14.83 -1.15
C PRO A 389 9.15 15.44 -2.47
N HIS A 390 8.82 16.71 -2.66
CA HIS A 390 9.03 17.42 -3.93
C HIS A 390 10.43 17.30 -4.53
N LYS A 391 11.46 17.19 -3.67
CA LYS A 391 12.86 17.01 -4.08
C LYS A 391 13.04 15.81 -5.03
N TYR A 392 12.27 14.73 -4.89
CA TYR A 392 12.38 13.56 -5.76
C TYR A 392 11.82 13.81 -7.17
N ALA A 393 10.80 14.66 -7.30
CA ALA A 393 10.35 15.14 -8.60
C ALA A 393 11.42 16.01 -9.28
N GLU A 394 12.10 16.88 -8.53
CA GLU A 394 13.24 17.67 -9.04
C GLU A 394 14.41 16.76 -9.45
N TYR A 395 14.73 15.76 -8.64
CA TYR A 395 15.81 14.80 -8.93
C TYR A 395 15.52 13.98 -10.20
N LEU A 396 14.29 13.46 -10.35
CA LEU A 396 13.91 12.74 -11.55
C LEU A 396 13.89 13.66 -12.77
N LEU A 397 13.34 14.87 -12.64
CA LEU A 397 13.34 15.86 -13.72
C LEU A 397 14.76 16.14 -14.20
N ASP A 398 15.73 16.32 -13.29
CA ASP A 398 17.13 16.53 -13.63
C ASP A 398 17.78 15.28 -14.24
N ALA A 399 17.44 14.10 -13.74
CA ALA A 399 18.02 12.82 -14.18
C ALA A 399 17.58 12.40 -15.59
N LEU A 400 16.33 12.69 -16.01
CA LEU A 400 15.81 12.29 -17.32
C LEU A 400 16.62 12.91 -18.48
N ASP A 401 17.09 12.10 -19.42
CA ASP A 401 17.80 12.59 -20.61
C ASP A 401 16.81 12.95 -21.73
N GLY A 402 16.71 14.24 -22.05
CA GLY A 402 15.80 14.76 -23.06
C GLY A 402 15.16 16.09 -22.65
N SER A 403 14.69 16.86 -23.64
CA SER A 403 14.10 18.19 -23.42
C SER A 403 12.56 18.19 -23.35
N LYS A 404 11.89 17.11 -23.75
CA LYS A 404 10.43 16.99 -23.73
C LYS A 404 9.94 16.58 -22.35
N LYS A 405 10.23 17.39 -21.33
CA LYS A 405 9.83 17.18 -19.95
C LYS A 405 9.37 18.46 -19.29
N ALA A 406 8.39 18.37 -18.40
CA ALA A 406 7.89 19.48 -17.60
C ALA A 406 7.55 19.01 -16.18
N LEU A 407 7.68 19.92 -15.22
CA LEU A 407 7.26 19.73 -13.83
C LEU A 407 6.23 20.81 -13.46
N ILE A 408 5.05 20.39 -13.03
CA ILE A 408 4.05 21.27 -12.42
C ILE A 408 4.11 21.08 -10.91
N THR A 409 4.39 22.17 -10.21
CA THR A 409 4.54 22.19 -8.75
C THR A 409 3.34 22.84 -8.08
N PHE A 410 2.60 22.06 -7.31
CA PHE A 410 1.60 22.57 -6.37
C PHE A 410 2.25 22.99 -5.05
N LYS A 411 1.62 23.95 -4.37
CA LYS A 411 2.15 24.46 -3.10
C LYS A 411 1.71 23.62 -1.90
N TYR A 412 0.45 23.23 -1.88
CA TYR A 412 -0.18 22.73 -0.66
C TYR A 412 -0.87 21.38 -0.79
N ALA A 413 -0.89 20.77 -1.97
CA ALA A 413 -1.51 19.46 -2.16
C ALA A 413 -0.79 18.39 -1.31
N THR A 414 -1.52 17.35 -0.91
CA THR A 414 -0.94 16.17 -0.25
C THR A 414 -0.50 15.15 -1.32
N HIS A 415 -0.40 13.86 -0.97
CA HIS A 415 0.05 12.84 -1.92
C HIS A 415 -0.95 12.60 -3.06
N GLY A 416 -0.46 12.70 -4.30
CA GLY A 416 -1.27 12.60 -5.53
C GLY A 416 -2.02 13.89 -5.84
N ALA A 417 -1.46 14.72 -6.72
CA ALA A 417 -2.07 15.96 -7.19
C ALA A 417 -3.40 15.72 -7.91
N LEU A 418 -3.60 14.55 -8.52
CA LEU A 418 -4.85 14.20 -9.20
C LEU A 418 -6.07 14.29 -8.29
N TRP A 419 -5.93 14.00 -6.99
CA TRP A 419 -7.03 14.06 -6.02
C TRP A 419 -6.95 15.24 -5.05
N THR A 420 -5.74 15.76 -4.82
CA THR A 420 -5.50 16.66 -3.68
C THR A 420 -5.31 18.11 -4.07
N THR A 421 -5.80 18.49 -5.25
CA THR A 421 -5.76 19.85 -5.81
C THR A 421 -7.17 20.37 -6.17
N PRO A 422 -8.13 20.37 -5.23
CA PRO A 422 -9.48 20.86 -5.51
C PRO A 422 -9.44 22.32 -5.96
N LEU A 423 -10.40 22.74 -6.79
CA LEU A 423 -10.61 24.13 -7.18
C LEU A 423 -11.60 24.86 -6.27
N ASP A 424 -12.38 24.11 -5.49
CA ASP A 424 -13.24 24.59 -4.42
C ASP A 424 -13.01 23.71 -3.19
N ASP A 425 -12.53 24.29 -2.08
CA ASP A 425 -12.22 23.58 -0.84
C ASP A 425 -13.44 23.39 0.08
N GLU A 426 -14.59 23.95 -0.29
CA GLU A 426 -15.89 23.72 0.37
C GLU A 426 -16.70 22.59 -0.27
N ASP A 427 -16.29 22.09 -1.45
CA ASP A 427 -16.98 21.04 -2.21
C ASP A 427 -16.09 19.78 -2.37
N ASP A 428 -16.45 18.71 -1.66
CA ASP A 428 -15.76 17.41 -1.76
C ASP A 428 -15.89 16.76 -3.15
N GLU A 429 -16.83 17.21 -3.99
CA GLU A 429 -16.98 16.78 -5.40
C GLU A 429 -16.32 17.76 -6.38
N SER A 430 -15.57 18.76 -5.87
CA SER A 430 -14.88 19.75 -6.69
C SER A 430 -14.00 19.08 -7.74
N GLU A 431 -14.00 19.65 -8.94
CA GLU A 431 -12.98 19.38 -9.94
C GLU A 431 -11.59 19.66 -9.35
N THR A 432 -10.62 18.80 -9.67
CA THR A 432 -9.21 19.00 -9.28
C THR A 432 -8.39 19.55 -10.44
N CYS A 433 -7.44 20.42 -10.14
CA CYS A 433 -6.52 20.95 -11.14
C CYS A 433 -5.64 19.84 -11.75
N GLY A 434 -5.22 18.86 -10.94
CA GLY A 434 -4.50 17.68 -11.42
C GLY A 434 -5.26 16.91 -12.49
N MET A 435 -6.58 16.74 -12.33
CA MET A 435 -7.42 16.07 -13.35
C MET A 435 -7.56 16.92 -14.61
N LYS A 436 -7.72 18.24 -14.49
CA LYS A 436 -7.74 19.15 -15.66
C LYS A 436 -6.46 19.10 -16.46
N ILE A 437 -5.31 19.09 -15.77
CA ILE A 437 -4.00 18.96 -16.40
C ILE A 437 -3.88 17.62 -17.11
N LEU A 438 -4.30 16.51 -16.48
CA LEU A 438 -4.29 15.19 -17.12
C LEU A 438 -5.19 15.16 -18.36
N VAL A 439 -6.42 15.66 -18.28
CA VAL A 439 -7.36 15.79 -19.41
C VAL A 439 -6.74 16.63 -20.52
N SER A 440 -6.08 17.75 -20.19
CA SER A 440 -5.41 18.59 -21.16
C SER A 440 -4.23 17.88 -21.83
N TYR A 441 -3.39 17.19 -21.06
CA TYR A 441 -2.23 16.45 -21.58
C TYR A 441 -2.65 15.31 -22.50
N VAL A 442 -3.68 14.55 -22.09
CA VAL A 442 -4.33 13.49 -22.88
C VAL A 442 -4.92 14.09 -24.17
N SER A 443 -5.72 15.15 -24.07
CA SER A 443 -6.32 15.82 -25.24
C SER A 443 -5.30 16.33 -26.26
N ASN A 444 -4.10 16.68 -25.80
CA ASN A 444 -2.98 17.13 -26.64
C ASN A 444 -2.01 16.01 -27.05
N ASN A 445 -2.37 14.74 -26.84
CA ASN A 445 -1.55 13.58 -27.20
C ASN A 445 -0.12 13.64 -26.64
N GLY A 446 0.02 14.12 -25.40
CA GLY A 446 1.31 14.27 -24.75
C GLY A 446 2.13 15.49 -25.20
N ASP A 447 1.59 16.40 -26.02
CA ASP A 447 2.32 17.63 -26.37
C ASP A 447 2.31 18.65 -25.23
N LEU A 448 3.47 18.83 -24.60
CA LEU A 448 3.67 19.79 -23.51
C LEU A 448 3.43 21.26 -23.91
N ASN A 449 3.54 21.62 -25.20
CA ASN A 449 3.28 23.00 -25.63
C ASN A 449 1.79 23.34 -25.63
N GLY A 450 0.93 22.34 -25.72
CA GLY A 450 -0.53 22.49 -25.67
C GLY A 450 -1.12 22.38 -24.26
N LEU A 451 -0.28 22.12 -23.24
CA LEU A 451 -0.72 21.85 -21.88
C LEU A 451 -1.37 23.09 -21.25
N ASP A 452 -2.60 22.93 -20.81
CA ASP A 452 -3.32 23.95 -20.04
C ASP A 452 -3.04 23.77 -18.55
N GLN A 453 -2.35 24.76 -17.98
CA GLN A 453 -2.01 24.84 -16.56
C GLN A 453 -2.66 26.05 -15.88
N SER A 454 -3.68 26.66 -16.49
CA SER A 454 -4.36 27.84 -15.96
C SER A 454 -4.97 27.62 -14.57
N CYS A 455 -5.39 26.38 -14.26
CA CYS A 455 -5.96 26.03 -12.97
C CYS A 455 -4.96 26.05 -11.81
N VAL A 456 -3.64 26.07 -12.05
CA VAL A 456 -2.63 25.94 -10.99
C VAL A 456 -2.69 27.11 -10.01
N ASP A 457 -2.93 28.32 -10.53
CA ASP A 457 -3.08 29.53 -9.72
C ASP A 457 -4.50 29.67 -9.12
N GLU A 458 -5.45 28.82 -9.54
CA GLU A 458 -6.83 28.78 -9.03
C GLU A 458 -6.99 27.83 -7.83
N VAL A 459 -6.03 26.93 -7.58
CA VAL A 459 -6.05 26.05 -6.41
C VAL A 459 -6.11 26.90 -5.12
N PRO A 460 -7.07 26.66 -4.22
CA PRO A 460 -7.24 27.45 -3.01
C PRO A 460 -5.96 27.54 -2.16
N ALA A 461 -5.79 28.70 -1.52
CA ALA A 461 -4.71 28.90 -0.56
C ALA A 461 -4.89 28.00 0.66
N LEU A 462 -3.80 27.71 1.37
CA LEU A 462 -3.87 26.94 2.61
C LEU A 462 -4.72 27.67 3.67
N GLY A 463 -5.78 27.01 4.14
CA GLY A 463 -6.47 27.35 5.40
C GLY A 463 -6.12 26.36 6.51
N LEU A 464 -5.92 26.85 7.73
CA LEU A 464 -5.66 26.00 8.91
C LEU A 464 -6.87 25.91 9.85
N THR A 465 -8.04 26.34 9.38
CA THR A 465 -9.31 26.11 10.08
C THR A 465 -9.82 24.70 9.75
N PRO A 466 -10.03 23.83 10.75
CA PRO A 466 -10.57 22.50 10.47
C PRO A 466 -11.99 22.55 9.91
N PRO A 467 -12.30 21.79 8.85
CA PRO A 467 -13.69 21.65 8.40
C PRO A 467 -14.56 21.13 9.54
N LEU A 468 -15.77 21.70 9.70
CA LEU A 468 -16.65 21.41 10.84
C LEU A 468 -16.95 19.91 11.01
N VAL A 469 -17.09 19.19 9.90
CA VAL A 469 -17.33 17.74 9.91
C VAL A 469 -16.18 17.00 10.59
N TYR A 470 -14.94 17.32 10.22
CA TYR A 470 -13.73 16.72 10.81
C TYR A 470 -13.53 17.18 12.26
N GLN A 471 -13.78 18.46 12.57
CA GLN A 471 -13.72 18.96 13.94
C GLN A 471 -14.71 18.20 14.84
N TYR A 472 -15.95 18.01 14.40
CA TYR A 472 -16.97 17.32 15.18
C TYR A 472 -16.68 15.84 15.30
N PHE A 473 -16.20 15.20 14.25
CA PHE A 473 -15.86 13.78 14.27
C PHE A 473 -14.66 13.50 15.20
N PHE A 474 -13.55 14.21 14.99
CA PHE A 474 -12.29 13.94 15.70
C PHE A 474 -12.15 14.63 17.04
N LEU A 475 -12.72 15.82 17.25
CA LEU A 475 -12.58 16.57 18.51
C LEU A 475 -13.89 16.63 19.32
N SER A 476 -15.05 16.40 18.69
CA SER A 476 -16.37 16.49 19.31
C SER A 476 -16.57 17.78 20.13
N THR A 477 -16.17 18.91 19.54
CA THR A 477 -16.23 20.24 20.17
C THR A 477 -16.62 21.32 19.17
N SER A 478 -17.15 22.45 19.65
CA SER A 478 -17.55 23.59 18.83
C SER A 478 -16.39 24.50 18.42
N ASP A 479 -15.27 24.46 19.14
CA ASP A 479 -14.04 25.21 18.83
C ASP A 479 -12.83 24.30 19.00
N SER A 480 -12.02 24.16 17.96
CA SER A 480 -10.91 23.19 17.94
C SER A 480 -9.83 23.46 18.99
N TYR A 481 -9.64 24.69 19.47
CA TYR A 481 -8.60 25.06 20.43
C TYR A 481 -9.11 25.15 21.88
N ASP A 482 -10.23 25.83 22.10
CA ASP A 482 -10.74 26.23 23.41
C ASP A 482 -12.10 25.65 23.77
N GLY A 483 -12.79 25.02 22.82
CA GLY A 483 -14.12 24.47 23.04
C GLY A 483 -14.14 23.30 24.03
N ASP A 484 -15.27 23.14 24.71
CA ASP A 484 -15.54 22.02 25.61
C ASP A 484 -15.98 20.76 24.83
N TYR A 485 -15.77 19.59 25.43
CA TYR A 485 -16.25 18.32 24.88
C TYR A 485 -17.77 18.25 24.94
N ASP A 486 -18.38 17.93 23.80
CA ASP A 486 -19.81 17.67 23.67
C ASP A 486 -20.04 16.44 22.78
N GLU A 487 -20.36 15.30 23.41
CA GLU A 487 -20.59 14.03 22.71
C GLU A 487 -21.70 14.09 21.64
N ARG A 488 -22.57 15.10 21.67
CA ARG A 488 -23.63 15.28 20.68
C ARG A 488 -23.05 15.69 19.32
N LEU A 489 -21.93 16.40 19.30
CA LEU A 489 -21.34 16.91 18.06
C LEU A 489 -20.79 15.79 17.18
N ALA A 490 -20.04 14.84 17.73
CA ALA A 490 -19.63 13.65 16.99
C ALA A 490 -20.84 12.83 16.50
N LYS A 491 -21.91 12.72 17.31
CA LYS A 491 -23.15 12.02 16.93
C LYS A 491 -23.88 12.70 15.74
N LEU A 492 -23.78 14.02 15.59
CA LEU A 492 -24.39 14.74 14.46
C LEU A 492 -23.78 14.34 13.12
N VAL A 493 -22.47 14.07 13.09
CA VAL A 493 -21.73 13.76 11.85
C VAL A 493 -21.51 12.27 11.62
N THR A 494 -21.92 11.42 12.58
CA THR A 494 -21.85 9.95 12.48
C THR A 494 -23.21 9.27 12.28
N GLY A 495 -24.31 10.03 12.34
CA GLY A 495 -25.66 9.52 12.08
C GLY A 495 -25.81 9.02 10.63
N SER A 496 -26.71 8.05 10.42
CA SER A 496 -26.90 7.29 9.16
C SER A 496 -27.27 8.10 7.90
N SER A 497 -27.23 9.43 7.95
CA SER A 497 -27.52 10.37 6.87
C SER A 497 -26.38 11.36 6.59
N SER A 498 -25.22 11.25 7.25
CA SER A 498 -24.07 12.13 6.99
C SER A 498 -23.20 11.61 5.84
N SER A 499 -22.75 12.52 4.97
CA SER A 499 -21.80 12.24 3.88
C SER A 499 -20.49 11.66 4.41
N PHE A 500 -20.05 12.10 5.59
CA PHE A 500 -18.87 11.59 6.27
C PHE A 500 -19.01 10.12 6.67
N ALA A 501 -20.18 9.63 7.09
CA ALA A 501 -20.37 8.20 7.35
C ALA A 501 -20.32 7.36 6.06
N GLY A 502 -20.52 7.97 4.88
CA GLY A 502 -20.34 7.35 3.56
C GLY A 502 -18.90 7.41 3.04
N ALA A 503 -18.16 8.48 3.34
CA ALA A 503 -16.74 8.65 2.97
C ALA A 503 -15.77 7.96 3.96
N ALA A 504 -16.17 7.84 5.22
CA ALA A 504 -15.51 7.06 6.28
C ALA A 504 -15.82 5.55 6.19
N THR A 505 -16.74 5.15 5.30
CA THR A 505 -16.94 3.76 4.93
C THR A 505 -16.33 3.50 3.56
N PRO A 506 -15.32 2.64 3.40
CA PRO A 506 -15.06 2.06 2.10
C PRO A 506 -16.29 1.21 1.76
N LEU A 507 -17.12 1.67 0.83
CA LEU A 507 -18.15 0.96 0.06
C LEU A 507 -18.79 -0.32 0.67
N SER A 508 -19.02 -0.37 1.98
CA SER A 508 -19.60 -1.54 2.65
C SER A 508 -21.12 -1.43 2.65
N LYS A 509 -21.72 -1.48 1.46
CA LYS A 509 -23.01 -2.17 1.37
C LYS A 509 -22.72 -3.66 1.46
N GLY A 510 -22.38 -4.12 2.66
CA GLY A 510 -22.41 -5.53 3.02
C GLY A 510 -23.78 -6.09 2.65
N ASN A 511 -23.84 -6.74 1.50
CA ASN A 511 -25.06 -7.23 0.90
C ASN A 511 -25.59 -8.31 1.86
N THR A 512 -26.64 -7.99 2.62
CA THR A 512 -27.28 -8.83 3.65
C THR A 512 -27.63 -10.23 3.14
N LYS A 513 -27.66 -10.42 1.82
CA LYS A 513 -27.77 -11.71 1.13
C LYS A 513 -26.63 -12.68 1.43
N TYR A 514 -25.38 -12.24 1.61
CA TYR A 514 -24.25 -13.14 1.86
C TYR A 514 -24.21 -13.67 3.30
N LYS A 515 -24.60 -12.87 4.30
CA LYS A 515 -24.79 -13.38 5.68
C LYS A 515 -25.86 -14.46 5.74
N ALA A 516 -26.97 -14.27 5.03
CA ALA A 516 -28.03 -15.29 4.95
C ALA A 516 -27.55 -16.55 4.22
N ALA A 517 -26.81 -16.41 3.11
CA ALA A 517 -26.25 -17.54 2.37
C ALA A 517 -25.19 -18.31 3.17
N PHE A 518 -24.32 -17.62 3.91
CA PHE A 518 -23.31 -18.23 4.77
C PHE A 518 -23.94 -19.00 5.94
N ILE A 519 -24.96 -18.43 6.60
CA ILE A 519 -25.71 -19.12 7.65
C ILE A 519 -26.42 -20.36 7.09
N ALA A 520 -27.02 -20.25 5.89
CA ALA A 520 -27.65 -21.40 5.24
C ALA A 520 -26.63 -22.51 4.93
N PHE A 521 -25.44 -22.16 4.43
CA PHE A 521 -24.35 -23.10 4.18
C PHE A 521 -23.84 -23.75 5.46
N LEU A 522 -23.68 -22.99 6.55
CA LEU A 522 -23.24 -23.51 7.84
C LEU A 522 -24.25 -24.51 8.42
N VAL A 523 -25.54 -24.20 8.33
CA VAL A 523 -26.62 -25.11 8.77
C VAL A 523 -26.62 -26.39 7.92
N LEU A 524 -26.51 -26.28 6.59
CA LEU A 524 -26.39 -27.43 5.70
C LEU A 524 -25.18 -28.30 6.04
N PHE A 525 -24.02 -27.69 6.28
CA PHE A 525 -22.79 -28.39 6.65
C PHE A 525 -22.96 -29.16 7.97
N LEU A 526 -23.51 -28.53 9.01
CA LEU A 526 -23.76 -29.20 10.29
C LEU A 526 -24.77 -30.35 10.17
N VAL A 527 -25.80 -30.22 9.34
CA VAL A 527 -26.76 -31.31 9.05
C VAL A 527 -26.08 -32.47 8.34
N THR A 528 -25.20 -32.19 7.36
CA THR A 528 -24.46 -33.27 6.66
C THR A 528 -23.50 -34.02 7.60
N LEU A 529 -22.85 -33.30 8.52
CA LEU A 529 -21.99 -33.89 9.56
C LEU A 529 -22.79 -34.78 10.52
N ALA A 530 -23.95 -34.31 10.99
CA ALA A 530 -24.83 -35.10 11.86
C ALA A 530 -25.34 -36.37 11.15
N LEU A 531 -25.69 -36.28 9.87
CA LEU A 531 -26.08 -37.43 9.06
C LEU A 531 -24.92 -38.42 8.87
N ALA A 532 -23.71 -37.93 8.57
CA ALA A 532 -22.52 -38.77 8.43
C ALA A 532 -22.21 -39.53 9.73
N VAL A 533 -22.29 -38.86 10.89
CA VAL A 533 -22.13 -39.49 12.21
C VAL A 533 -23.24 -40.51 12.47
N TYR A 534 -24.49 -40.20 12.13
CA TYR A 534 -25.61 -41.15 12.25
C TYR A 534 -25.40 -42.41 11.39
N PHE A 535 -24.98 -42.26 10.13
CA PHE A 535 -24.71 -43.39 9.25
C PHE A 535 -23.51 -44.22 9.74
N ALA A 536 -22.44 -43.58 10.21
CA ALA A 536 -21.29 -44.26 10.81
C ALA A 536 -21.70 -45.04 12.06
N PHE A 537 -22.53 -44.46 12.93
CA PHE A 537 -23.07 -45.12 14.11
C PHE A 537 -23.98 -46.30 13.74
N ARG A 538 -24.87 -46.13 12.75
CA ARG A 538 -25.76 -47.19 12.27
C ARG A 538 -24.97 -48.33 11.64
N TRP A 539 -23.92 -48.02 10.88
CA TRP A 539 -23.00 -49.01 10.30
C TRP A 539 -22.24 -49.78 11.38
N LEU A 540 -21.73 -49.10 12.40
CA LEU A 540 -21.07 -49.74 13.56
C LEU A 540 -22.03 -50.64 14.35
N LYS A 541 -23.29 -50.22 14.51
CA LYS A 541 -24.33 -51.02 15.16
C LYS A 541 -24.66 -52.28 14.35
N LEU A 542 -24.89 -52.15 13.05
CA LEU A 542 -25.13 -53.28 12.12
C LEU A 542 -23.93 -54.24 12.07
N LYS A 543 -22.70 -53.72 12.10
CA LYS A 543 -21.49 -54.53 12.18
C LYS A 543 -21.46 -55.34 13.47
N ARG A 544 -21.80 -54.74 14.63
CA ARG A 544 -21.88 -55.46 15.91
C ARG A 544 -23.00 -56.49 15.94
N GLU A 545 -24.15 -56.22 15.34
CA GLU A 545 -25.27 -57.19 15.22
C GLU A 545 -24.89 -58.36 14.31
N ASN A 546 -24.24 -58.12 13.18
CA ASN A 546 -23.72 -59.18 12.30
C ASN A 546 -22.64 -60.04 12.97
N THR A 547 -21.73 -59.45 13.76
CA THR A 547 -20.74 -60.22 14.52
C THR A 547 -21.38 -61.05 15.64
N ARG A 548 -22.48 -60.56 16.23
CA ARG A 548 -23.23 -61.29 17.28
C ARG A 548 -24.04 -62.45 16.71
N THR A 549 -24.58 -62.30 15.50
CA THR A 549 -25.35 -63.35 14.80
C THR A 549 -24.43 -64.44 14.24
N ARG A 550 -23.17 -64.11 13.93
CA ARG A 550 -22.14 -65.06 13.48
C ARG A 550 -21.48 -65.86 14.62
N ALA A 551 -21.76 -65.53 15.88
CA ALA A 551 -21.20 -66.19 17.07
C ALA A 551 -22.13 -67.27 17.67
N THR A 552 -23.29 -67.53 17.05
CA THR A 552 -24.32 -68.44 17.59
C THR A 552 -24.64 -69.66 16.71
N ASP A 553 -23.92 -69.90 15.62
CA ASP A 553 -24.00 -71.18 14.88
C ASP A 553 -22.74 -72.01 15.18
N GLU A 554 -22.90 -73.00 16.06
CA GLU A 554 -21.93 -74.07 16.32
C GLU A 554 -21.80 -74.99 15.10
N LEU A 555 -20.55 -75.32 14.76
CA LEU A 555 -20.15 -76.30 13.75
C LEU A 555 -20.68 -77.71 14.06
N PRO A 556 -20.87 -78.54 13.01
CA PRO A 556 -20.43 -79.92 13.08
C PRO A 556 -19.17 -80.13 12.23
N GLU A 557 -18.21 -80.78 12.86
CA GLU A 557 -17.10 -81.50 12.26
C GLU A 557 -17.62 -82.48 11.20
N ASP A 558 -17.01 -82.47 10.01
CA ASP A 558 -16.55 -83.67 9.31
C ASP A 558 -16.04 -83.33 7.90
N ILE A 559 -15.09 -84.15 7.43
CA ILE A 559 -14.72 -84.46 6.04
C ILE A 559 -13.46 -83.79 5.45
N GLU A 560 -12.38 -84.55 5.65
CA GLU A 560 -11.34 -85.03 4.72
C GLU A 560 -10.39 -84.11 3.94
N ILE A 561 -9.11 -84.46 4.15
CA ILE A 561 -7.90 -84.06 3.44
C ILE A 561 -7.77 -84.86 2.13
N SER A 562 -7.46 -84.19 1.02
CA SER A 562 -6.63 -84.77 -0.05
C SER A 562 -5.75 -83.69 -0.69
N THR A 563 -4.44 -83.86 -0.59
CA THR A 563 -3.34 -83.12 -1.24
C THR A 563 -3.05 -83.68 -2.65
N PRO A 564 -2.13 -83.13 -3.49
CA PRO A 564 -1.63 -81.75 -3.77
C PRO A 564 -1.72 -81.47 -5.34
N PRO A 565 -1.02 -80.52 -6.05
CA PRO A 565 0.41 -80.16 -6.03
C PRO A 565 0.79 -78.65 -6.11
N GLU A 566 1.95 -78.39 -5.53
CA GLU A 566 3.04 -77.46 -5.88
C GLU A 566 2.99 -76.76 -7.26
N ILE A 567 3.03 -75.42 -7.31
CA ILE A 567 3.77 -74.63 -8.33
C ILE A 567 4.35 -73.36 -7.69
N GLU A 568 5.66 -73.20 -7.87
CA GLU A 568 6.55 -72.10 -7.49
C GLU A 568 6.16 -70.73 -8.06
N ALA A 569 6.50 -69.66 -7.32
CA ALA A 569 6.95 -68.42 -7.93
C ALA A 569 7.85 -67.66 -6.93
N ALA A 570 9.17 -67.75 -7.11
CA ALA A 570 10.14 -66.91 -6.42
C ALA A 570 11.28 -66.51 -7.38
N SER A 571 11.27 -65.23 -7.79
CA SER A 571 12.40 -64.31 -8.11
C SER A 571 13.52 -64.81 -9.07
N PRO A 572 14.62 -64.07 -9.39
CA PRO A 572 15.00 -62.67 -9.13
C PRO A 572 15.59 -61.90 -10.37
N GLU A 573 15.95 -60.62 -10.11
CA GLU A 573 17.10 -59.85 -10.66
C GLU A 573 17.29 -59.61 -12.17
N LEU A 574 17.62 -58.37 -12.54
CA LEU A 574 18.99 -58.08 -13.00
C LEU A 574 19.33 -56.58 -13.07
N THR A 575 20.44 -56.24 -12.42
CA THR A 575 21.28 -55.06 -12.60
C THR A 575 22.44 -55.34 -13.57
N MET A 576 22.92 -54.26 -14.21
CA MET A 576 24.28 -54.00 -14.71
C MET A 576 24.82 -54.57 -16.05
N ALA A 577 25.04 -53.60 -16.97
CA ALA A 577 26.34 -53.17 -17.54
C ALA A 577 26.96 -53.81 -18.82
N PHE A 578 27.59 -52.88 -19.59
CA PHE A 578 28.65 -52.98 -20.61
C PHE A 578 28.36 -53.29 -22.12
N CYS A 579 28.55 -52.23 -22.93
CA CYS A 579 29.40 -52.07 -24.13
C CYS A 579 29.50 -53.08 -25.30
N THR A 580 29.21 -52.53 -26.50
CA THR A 580 29.92 -52.58 -27.82
C THR A 580 30.42 -53.90 -28.43
N GLN A 581 29.92 -54.24 -29.63
CA GLN A 581 30.66 -54.21 -30.91
C GLN A 581 29.77 -54.59 -32.12
N ARG A 582 30.01 -53.95 -33.28
CA ARG A 582 29.46 -54.27 -34.63
C ARG A 582 30.00 -55.61 -35.15
N PRO A 583 29.32 -56.28 -36.10
CA PRO A 583 29.71 -56.16 -37.53
C PRO A 583 28.60 -56.39 -38.58
N LYS A 584 28.54 -55.54 -39.61
CA LYS A 584 28.73 -55.83 -41.05
C LYS A 584 28.45 -54.59 -41.88
#